data_AF-A0A522T0B3-F1
#
_entry.id   AF-A0A522T0B3-F1
#
_cell.length_a   1.000
_cell.length_b   1.000
_cell.length_c   1.000
_cell.angle_alpha   90.00
_cell.angle_beta   90.00
_cell.angle_gamma   90.00
#
_symmetry.space_group_name_H-M   'P 1'
#
loop_
_entity.id
_entity.type
_entity.pdbx_description
1 polymer ?
#
loop_
_entity_poly.entity_id
_entity_poly.type
_entity_poly.pdbx_seq_one_letter_code
_entity_poly.pdbx_strand_id
1 'polypeptide(L)' 'MTGPVSAALTYGEWIAAQADEIQRKALGDERATLMRVGGLASYQLYDASGTYLSIDRLRTLFPVAFAICGMR' A
#
# COMPACT_ATOMS: atom_id res chain seq x y z
N MET A 1 23.10 -10.54 2.12
CA MET A 1 23.64 -10.46 0.74
C MET A 1 22.57 -9.78 -0.12
N THR A 2 22.81 -8.56 -0.59
CA THR A 2 21.86 -7.82 -1.44
C THR A 2 22.15 -8.18 -2.88
N GLY A 3 21.33 -9.06 -3.46
CA GLY A 3 21.34 -9.33 -4.90
C GLY A 3 20.90 -8.11 -5.70
N PRO A 4 21.15 -8.09 -7.02
CA PRO A 4 20.77 -6.96 -7.87
C PRO A 4 19.25 -6.74 -7.83
N VAL A 5 18.82 -5.56 -7.41
CA VAL A 5 17.44 -5.11 -7.60
C VAL A 5 17.25 -4.95 -9.10
N SER A 6 16.35 -5.74 -9.69
CA SER A 6 15.97 -5.59 -11.11
C SER A 6 15.65 -4.12 -11.38
N ALA A 7 16.22 -3.54 -12.44
CA ALA A 7 15.94 -2.16 -12.84
C ALA A 7 14.45 -1.92 -13.20
N ALA A 8 13.69 -3.00 -13.39
CA ALA A 8 12.24 -2.97 -13.65
C ALA A 8 11.38 -3.09 -12.38
N LEU A 9 11.97 -3.44 -11.22
CA LEU A 9 11.20 -3.61 -9.98
C LEU A 9 10.86 -2.23 -9.40
N THR A 10 9.59 -1.85 -9.51
CA THR A 10 9.10 -0.62 -8.89
C THR A 10 9.04 -0.77 -7.38
N TYR A 11 9.10 0.35 -6.64
CA TYR A 11 8.89 0.34 -5.20
C TYR A 11 7.55 -0.32 -4.82
N GLY A 12 6.51 -0.10 -5.64
CA GLY A 12 5.19 -0.69 -5.46
C GLY A 12 5.19 -2.22 -5.52
N GLU A 13 5.84 -2.78 -6.54
CA GLU A 13 5.99 -4.23 -6.68
C GLU A 13 6.89 -4.82 -5.58
N TRP A 14 7.96 -4.11 -5.22
CA TRP A 14 8.83 -4.52 -4.12
C TRP A 14 8.07 -4.61 -2.80
N ILE A 15 7.29 -3.57 -2.43
CA ILE A 15 6.59 -3.53 -1.14
C ILE A 15 5.42 -4.54 -1.10
N ALA A 16 4.74 -4.75 -2.21
CA ALA A 16 3.67 -5.74 -2.32
C ALA A 16 4.17 -7.18 -2.04
N ALA A 17 5.42 -7.49 -2.39
CA ALA A 17 6.05 -8.79 -2.16
C ALA A 17 6.61 -8.99 -0.73
N GLN A 18 6.67 -7.95 0.11
CA GLN A 18 7.25 -8.05 1.45
C GLN A 18 6.31 -8.70 2.48
N ALA A 19 6.91 -9.16 3.58
CA ALA A 19 6.17 -9.58 4.77
C ALA A 19 5.36 -8.42 5.38
N ASP A 20 4.29 -8.76 6.11
CA ASP A 20 3.37 -7.80 6.72
C ASP A 20 4.08 -6.77 7.62
N GLU A 21 5.05 -7.20 8.42
CA GLU A 21 5.84 -6.31 9.28
C GLU A 21 6.57 -5.22 8.48
N ILE A 22 7.14 -5.58 7.33
CA ILE A 22 7.85 -4.63 6.45
C ILE A 22 6.86 -3.71 5.76
N GLN A 23 5.71 -4.23 5.34
CA GLN A 23 4.63 -3.43 4.76
C GLN A 23 4.12 -2.38 5.74
N ARG A 24 3.84 -2.75 6.99
CA ARG A 24 3.41 -1.81 8.04
C ARG A 24 4.48 -0.78 8.38
N LYS A 25 5.74 -1.21 8.49
CA LYS A 25 6.85 -0.29 8.75
C LYS A 25 7.03 0.76 7.65
N ALA A 26 6.81 0.38 6.40
CA ALA A 26 6.98 1.27 5.25
C ALA A 26 5.76 2.14 4.93
N LEU A 27 4.55 1.58 5.04
CA LEU A 27 3.29 2.20 4.61
C LEU A 27 2.49 2.82 5.77
N GLY A 28 2.75 2.36 7.00
CA GLY A 28 1.86 2.52 8.16
C GLY A 28 0.79 1.41 8.20
N ASP A 29 0.21 1.19 9.39
CA ASP A 29 -0.72 0.09 9.66
C ASP A 29 -1.96 0.11 8.75
N GLU A 30 -2.59 1.28 8.59
CA GLU A 30 -3.83 1.39 7.81
C GLU A 30 -3.60 1.14 6.33
N ARG A 31 -2.56 1.73 5.73
CA ARG A 31 -2.25 1.54 4.31
C ARG A 31 -1.80 0.11 4.00
N ALA A 32 -1.03 -0.50 4.91
CA ALA A 32 -0.66 -1.92 4.78
C ALA A 32 -1.90 -2.82 4.84
N THR A 33 -2.84 -2.53 5.76
CA THR A 33 -4.10 -3.27 5.89
C THR A 33 -4.98 -3.11 4.64
N LEU A 34 -5.09 -1.88 4.11
CA LEU A 34 -5.79 -1.59 2.85
C LEU A 34 -5.19 -2.36 1.67
N MET A 35 -3.87 -2.45 1.58
CA MET A 35 -3.19 -3.19 0.52
C MET A 35 -3.42 -4.71 0.64
N ARG A 36 -3.26 -5.25 1.87
CA ARG A 36 -3.23 -6.69 2.11
C ARG A 36 -4.62 -7.32 2.23
N VAL A 37 -5.54 -6.64 2.89
CA VAL A 37 -6.91 -7.13 3.18
C VAL A 37 -7.92 -6.45 2.26
N GLY A 38 -7.78 -5.14 2.06
CA GLY A 38 -8.67 -4.34 1.23
C GLY A 38 -8.46 -4.51 -0.28
N GLY A 39 -7.43 -5.26 -0.69
CA GLY A 39 -7.14 -5.58 -2.09
C GLY A 39 -6.63 -4.38 -2.91
N LEU A 40 -6.20 -3.30 -2.27
CA LEU A 40 -5.63 -2.15 -2.97
C LEU A 40 -4.25 -2.51 -3.53
N ALA A 41 -4.00 -2.16 -4.77
CA ALA A 41 -2.66 -2.19 -5.34
C ALA A 41 -1.81 -1.04 -4.76
N SER A 42 -0.50 -1.25 -4.66
CA SER A 42 0.43 -0.26 -4.10
C SER A 42 0.30 1.12 -4.77
N TYR A 43 0.17 1.18 -6.09
CA TYR A 43 0.06 2.45 -6.83
C TYR A 43 -1.20 3.24 -6.48
N GLN A 44 -2.24 2.59 -5.95
CA GLN A 44 -3.48 3.26 -5.53
C GLN A 44 -3.33 3.98 -4.19
N LEU A 45 -2.22 3.79 -3.48
CA LEU A 45 -1.90 4.49 -2.23
C LEU A 45 -1.28 5.87 -2.45
N TYR A 46 -0.92 6.20 -3.69
CA TYR A 46 -0.22 7.43 -4.05
C TYR A 46 -1.06 8.30 -4.98
N ASP A 47 -0.79 9.59 -4.97
CA ASP A 47 -1.22 10.49 -6.04
C ASP A 47 -0.29 10.42 -7.26
N ALA A 48 -0.60 11.21 -8.29
CA ALA A 48 0.20 11.28 -9.51
C ALA A 48 1.62 11.83 -9.31
N SER A 49 1.90 12.48 -8.17
CA SER A 49 3.24 12.95 -7.80
C SER A 49 4.07 11.89 -7.07
N GLY A 50 3.47 10.74 -6.76
CA GLY A 50 4.11 9.69 -5.95
C GLY A 50 4.03 9.96 -4.45
N THR A 51 3.21 10.92 -4.01
CA THR A 51 2.99 11.22 -2.59
C THR A 51 1.87 10.35 -2.04
N TYR A 52 2.01 9.85 -0.81
CA TYR A 52 0.95 9.09 -0.17
C TYR A 52 -0.34 9.90 -0.06
N LEU A 53 -1.45 9.28 -0.48
CA LEU A 53 -2.77 9.79 -0.16
C LEU A 53 -3.00 9.74 1.36
N SER A 54 -3.69 10.75 1.88
CA SER A 54 -4.18 10.71 3.25
C SER A 54 -5.21 9.58 3.43
N ILE A 55 -5.37 9.10 4.66
CA ILE A 55 -6.34 8.05 4.97
C ILE A 55 -7.76 8.50 4.63
N ASP A 56 -8.11 9.75 4.92
CA ASP A 56 -9.42 10.32 4.54
C ASP A 56 -9.64 10.33 3.02
N ARG A 57 -8.57 10.62 2.26
CA ARG A 57 -8.65 10.59 0.80
C ARG A 57 -8.80 9.16 0.29
N LEU A 58 -8.07 8.21 0.86
CA LEU A 58 -8.22 6.79 0.53
C LEU A 58 -9.62 6.27 0.87
N ARG A 59 -10.19 6.70 1.99
CA ARG A 59 -11.55 6.34 2.41
C ARG A 59 -12.59 6.85 1.42
N THR A 60 -12.40 8.07 0.92
CA THR A 60 -13.29 8.67 -0.07
C THR A 60 -13.20 7.95 -1.43
N LEU A 61 -12.00 7.55 -1.83
CA LEU A 61 -11.76 6.91 -3.13
C LEU A 61 -12.08 5.41 -3.14
N PHE A 62 -11.85 4.72 -2.02
CA PHE A 62 -11.93 3.27 -1.91
C PHE A 62 -12.77 2.81 -0.71
N PRO A 63 -14.03 3.26 -0.57
CA PRO A 63 -14.86 2.94 0.60
C PRO A 63 -15.08 1.42 0.77
N VAL A 64 -15.10 0.66 -0.33
CA VAL A 64 -15.24 -0.80 -0.32
C VAL A 64 -14.03 -1.47 0.36
N ALA A 65 -12.81 -1.00 0.10
CA ALA A 65 -11.61 -1.55 0.73
C ALA A 65 -11.63 -1.33 2.24
N PHE A 66 -12.09 -0.15 2.70
CA PHE A 66 -12.27 0.13 4.12
C PHE A 66 -13.33 -0.77 4.76
N ALA A 67 -14.45 -1.00 4.06
CA ALA A 67 -15.51 -1.90 4.53
C ALA A 67 -15.02 -3.36 4.67
N ILE A 68 -14.26 -3.87 3.69
CA ILE A 68 -13.66 -5.21 3.75
C ILE A 68 -12.73 -5.35 4.95
N CYS A 69 -11.93 -4.32 5.23
CA CYS A 69 -11.01 -4.32 6.36
C CYS A 69 -11.67 -4.03 7.71
N GLY A 70 -12.97 -3.72 7.76
CA GLY A 70 -13.66 -3.31 8.99
C GLY A 70 -13.20 -1.96 9.55
N MET A 71 -12.61 -1.09 8.72
CA MET A 71 -12.11 0.22 9.12
C MET A 71 -13.21 1.28 8.99
N ARG A 72 -13.52 1.99 10.08
CA ARG A 72 -14.54 3.06 10.14
C ARG A 72 -13.97 4.44 9.89
#